data_AF-A0A1F4ZBK8-F1
#
_entry.id   AF-A0A1F4ZBK8-F1
#
_cell.length_a   1.000
_cell.length_b   1.000
_cell.length_c   1.000
_cell.angle_alpha   90.00
_cell.angle_beta   90.00
_cell.angle_gamma   90.00
#
_symmetry.space_group_name_H-M   'P 1'
#
loop_
_entity.id
_entity.type
_entity.pdbx_description
1 polymer ?
#
loop_
_entity_poly.entity_id
_entity_poly.type
_entity_poly.pdbx_seq_one_letter_code
_entity_poly.pdbx_strand_id
1 'polypeptide(L)' 'MAKKKQEVIKITDMTGTELAARAKELRREVAKTRMEIAAKKQRNTRKAFNLRRELARTLTVLNIKLMR' A
#
# COMPACT_ATOMS: atom_id res chain seq x y z
N MET A 1 28.56 0.46 0.49
CA MET A 1 27.49 -0.51 0.81
C MET A 1 26.52 -0.58 -0.36
N ALA A 2 26.45 -1.72 -1.07
CA ALA A 2 25.60 -1.88 -2.24
C ALA A 2 24.12 -1.80 -1.85
N LYS A 3 23.36 -0.86 -2.45
CA LYS A 3 21.90 -0.82 -2.32
C LYS A 3 21.35 -2.07 -2.98
N LYS A 4 20.88 -3.04 -2.17
CA LYS A 4 20.16 -4.23 -2.64
C LYS A 4 19.01 -3.72 -3.53
N LYS A 5 19.08 -3.97 -4.85
CA LYS A 5 17.96 -3.70 -5.76
C LYS A 5 16.81 -4.53 -5.25
N GLN A 6 15.89 -3.88 -4.55
CA GLN A 6 14.67 -4.50 -4.09
C GLN A 6 13.90 -4.86 -5.35
N GLU A 7 13.81 -6.15 -5.66
CA GLU A 7 13.02 -6.64 -6.79
C GLU A 7 11.62 -6.07 -6.61
N VAL A 8 11.21 -5.23 -7.57
CA VAL A 8 9.87 -4.63 -7.55
C VAL A 8 8.93 -5.74 -7.95
N ILE A 9 8.52 -6.55 -6.98
CA ILE A 9 7.46 -7.54 -7.16
C ILE A 9 6.25 -6.76 -7.64
N LYS A 10 5.82 -7.00 -8.88
CA LYS A 10 4.65 -6.32 -9.42
C LYS A 10 3.43 -6.83 -8.66
N ILE A 11 2.52 -5.92 -8.34
CA ILE A 11 1.25 -6.25 -7.66
C ILE A 11 0.47 -7.33 -8.45
N THR A 12 0.68 -7.42 -9.76
CA THR A 12 0.10 -8.46 -10.64
C THR A 12 0.54 -9.88 -10.30
N ASP A 13 1.75 -10.03 -9.77
CA ASP A 13 2.40 -11.32 -9.59
C ASP A 13 2.10 -11.91 -8.20
N MET A 14 1.62 -11.08 -7.27
CA MET A 14 1.22 -11.48 -5.92
C MET A 14 -0.04 -12.37 -5.91
N THR A 15 -0.08 -13.38 -5.05
CA THR A 15 -1.28 -14.22 -4.86
C THR A 15 -2.43 -13.44 -4.22
N GLY A 16 -3.66 -13.97 -4.29
CA GLY A 16 -4.83 -13.32 -3.67
C GLY A 16 -4.68 -13.11 -2.16
N THR A 17 -4.04 -14.05 -1.46
CA THR A 17 -3.76 -13.97 -0.02
C THR A 17 -2.71 -12.91 0.29
N GLU A 18 -1.65 -12.82 -0.50
CA GLU A 18 -0.63 -11.78 -0.39
C GLU A 18 -1.19 -10.39 -0.66
N LEU A 19 -2.07 -10.25 -1.67
CA LEU A 19 -2.76 -9.01 -1.98
C LEU A 19 -3.68 -8.57 -0.84
N ALA A 20 -4.40 -9.50 -0.22
CA ALA A 20 -5.24 -9.23 0.95
C ALA A 20 -4.40 -8.78 2.16
N ALA A 21 -3.27 -9.45 2.42
CA ALA A 21 -2.33 -9.06 3.47
C ALA A 21 -1.76 -7.66 3.22
N ARG A 22 -1.30 -7.39 1.99
CA ARG A 22 -0.78 -6.08 1.58
C ARG A 22 -1.83 -4.97 1.70
N ALA A 23 -3.08 -5.24 1.31
CA ALA A 23 -4.17 -4.28 1.49
C ALA A 23 -4.43 -3.96 2.97
N LYS A 24 -4.33 -4.96 3.86
CA LYS A 24 -4.48 -4.77 5.31
C LYS A 24 -3.36 -3.89 5.88
N GLU A 25 -2.11 -4.11 5.45
CA GLU A 25 -0.96 -3.27 5.82
C GLU A 25 -1.16 -1.83 5.36
N LEU A 26 -1.46 -1.63 4.06
CA LEU A 26 -1.66 -0.30 3.50
C LEU A 26 -2.80 0.47 4.20
N ARG A 27 -3.89 -0.21 4.60
CA ARG A 27 -4.94 0.42 5.42
C ARG A 27 -4.41 0.94 6.75
N ARG A 28 -3.59 0.15 7.45
CA ARG A 28 -2.97 0.54 8.72
C ARG A 28 -2.01 1.71 8.53
N GLU A 29 -1.19 1.67 7.48
CA GLU A 29 -0.24 2.75 7.17
C GLU A 29 -0.93 4.05 6.80
N VAL A 30 -2.02 4.00 6.02
CA VAL A 30 -2.86 5.17 5.72
C VAL A 30 -3.42 5.75 7.00
N ALA A 31 -4.00 4.92 7.88
CA ALA A 31 -4.58 5.37 9.14
C ALA A 31 -3.52 6.02 10.04
N LYS A 32 -2.35 5.36 10.21
CA LYS A 32 -1.21 5.89 10.97
C LYS A 32 -0.73 7.22 10.41
N THR A 33 -0.52 7.30 9.10
CA THR A 33 -0.06 8.52 8.43
C THR A 33 -1.06 9.66 8.60
N ARG A 34 -2.37 9.39 8.52
CA ARG A 34 -3.41 10.39 8.78
C ARG A 34 -3.39 10.89 10.23
N MET A 35 -3.22 9.99 11.20
CA MET A 35 -3.10 10.36 12.61
C MET A 35 -1.85 11.21 12.87
N GLU A 36 -0.70 10.86 12.30
CA GLU A 36 0.54 11.64 12.40
C GLU A 36 0.40 13.04 11.79
N ILE A 37 -0.31 13.16 10.66
CA ILE A 37 -0.61 14.47 10.04
C ILE A 37 -1.52 15.29 10.95
N ALA A 38 -2.60 14.69 11.47
CA ALA A 38 -3.52 15.37 12.38
C ALA A 38 -2.83 15.86 13.66
N ALA A 39 -1.91 15.05 14.20
CA ALA A 39 -1.08 15.40 15.35
C ALA A 39 0.07 16.37 15.00
N LYS A 40 0.14 16.90 13.78
CA LYS A 40 1.21 17.78 13.25
C LYS A 40 2.63 17.18 13.34
N LYS A 41 2.75 15.87 13.57
CA LYS A 41 4.03 15.13 13.61
C LYS A 41 4.62 14.90 12.21
N GLN A 42 3.77 14.91 11.18
CA GLN A 42 4.18 14.73 9.78
C GLN A 42 3.48 15.75 8.88
N ARG A 43 4.25 16.55 8.13
CA ARG A 43 3.70 17.55 7.18
C ARG A 43 3.48 17.01 5.77
N ASN A 44 4.00 15.82 5.47
CA ASN A 44 3.93 15.23 4.14
C ASN A 44 2.55 14.59 3.88
N THR A 45 1.59 15.42 3.45
CA THR A 45 0.24 15.00 3.06
C THR A 45 0.23 14.14 1.79
N ARG A 46 1.22 14.30 0.90
CA ARG A 46 1.37 13.49 -0.32
C ARG A 46 1.63 12.03 0.00
N LYS A 47 2.30 11.72 1.11
CA LYS A 47 2.51 10.34 1.59
C LYS A 47 1.18 9.63 1.81
N ALA A 48 0.22 10.27 2.50
CA ALA A 48 -1.10 9.69 2.73
C ALA A 48 -1.88 9.48 1.43
N PHE A 49 -1.77 10.42 0.47
CA PHE A 49 -2.40 10.28 -0.85
C PHE A 49 -1.82 9.11 -1.64
N ASN A 50 -0.49 8.99 -1.68
CA ASN A 50 0.19 7.91 -2.40
C ASN A 50 -0.16 6.53 -1.82
N LEU A 51 -0.17 6.40 -0.49
CA LEU A 51 -0.57 5.15 0.19
C LEU A 51 -2.02 4.77 -0.11
N ARG A 52 -2.95 5.74 -0.15
CA ARG A 52 -4.34 5.48 -0.57
C ARG A 52 -4.42 5.03 -2.02
N ARG A 53 -3.63 5.63 -2.92
CA ARG A 53 -3.59 5.24 -4.33
C ARG A 53 -3.04 3.82 -4.50
N GLU A 54 -2.02 3.45 -3.74
CA GLU A 54 -1.46 2.10 -3.74
C GLU A 54 -2.47 1.07 -3.19
N LEU A 55 -3.18 1.42 -2.12
CA LEU A 55 -4.26 0.59 -1.58
C LEU A 55 -5.35 0.34 -2.63
N ALA A 56 -5.82 1.39 -3.32
CA ALA A 56 -6.83 1.27 -4.36
C ALA A 56 -6.39 0.30 -5.47
N ARG A 57 -5.15 0.44 -5.96
CA ARG A 57 -4.58 -0.47 -6.97
C ARG A 57 -4.52 -1.91 -6.49
N THR A 58 -4.11 -2.13 -5.25
CA THR A 58 -4.02 -3.47 -4.66
C THR A 58 -5.41 -4.12 -4.56
N LEU A 59 -6.42 -3.37 -4.14
CA LEU A 59 -7.81 -3.84 -4.09
C LEU A 59 -8.38 -4.11 -5.48
N THR A 60 -8.08 -3.29 -6.48
CA THR A 60 -8.50 -3.54 -7.87
C THR A 60 -7.93 -4.85 -8.39
N VAL A 61 -6.63 -5.10 -8.21
CA VAL A 61 -5.98 -6.34 -8.66
C VAL A 61 -6.52 -7.55 -7.89
N LEU A 62 -6.71 -7.43 -6.58
CA LEU A 62 -7.36 -8.47 -5.78
C LEU A 62 -8.74 -8.81 -6.30
N ASN A 63 -9.57 -7.80 -6.59
CA ASN A 63 -10.92 -8.00 -7.10
C ASN A 63 -10.91 -8.71 -8.47
N ILE A 64 -10.01 -8.30 -9.37
CA ILE A 64 -9.81 -8.97 -10.67
C ILE A 64 -9.42 -10.44 -10.50
N LYS A 65 -8.58 -10.76 -9.49
CA LYS A 65 -8.17 -12.15 -9.20
C LYS A 65 -9.25 -12.99 -8.52
N LEU A 66 -10.19 -12.37 -7.81
CA LEU A 66 -11.31 -13.07 -7.16
C LEU A 66 -12.50 -13.28 -8.11
N MET A 67 -12.64 -12.44 -9.15
CA MET A 67 -13.68 -12.54 -10.17
C MET A 67 -13.26 -13.36 -11.39
N ARG A 68 -12.02 -13.84 -11.45
CA ARG A 68 -11.52 -14.81 -12.43
C ARG A 68 -11.53 -16.20 -11.82
#